data_AF-A0A447CWM6-F1
#
_entry.id   AF-A0A447CWM6-F1
#
_cell.length_a   1.000
_cell.length_b   1.000
_cell.length_c   1.000
_cell.angle_alpha   90.00
_cell.angle_beta   90.00
_cell.angle_gamma   90.00
#
_symmetry.space_group_name_H-M   'P 1'
#
loop_
_entity.id
_entity.type
_entity.pdbx_description
1 polymer ?
#
loop_
_entity_poly.entity_id
_entity_poly.type
_entity_poly.pdbx_seq_one_letter_code
_entity_poly.pdbx_strand_id
1 'polypeptide(L)'
;MTGISIPERFSLLQAAIWLLRKEPPISESNFAAARKHLTPEEVSTNNRAGDLVRALHGGRLASRASLGGRKNRDFYFIYAKPCRPSDPAHFDPSQTDKHYDMPVPANAWRFDEVVWNHSALSMYYDQIPEEVEAAERQPTVYSRDDIRSPYFWHPISVSGADLLRAFPELQADEPSKRPAKPGPHPKYDWEAMYVYLAITADLDGLPEKQSDCERLALDWFAEQGLSPSESTLREKVSPLYNHPRRVPERMSRGRGRN
;
A
#
# COMPACT_ATOMS: atom_id res chain seq x y z
N MET A 1 -5.12 -12.45 22.99
CA MET A 1 -5.68 -12.28 21.63
C MET A 1 -6.13 -10.84 21.50
N THR A 2 -5.29 -9.99 20.94
CA THR A 2 -5.62 -8.59 20.64
C THR A 2 -6.55 -8.59 19.44
N GLY A 3 -7.82 -8.22 19.64
CA GLY A 3 -8.73 -7.97 18.52
C GLY A 3 -8.09 -6.94 17.59
N ILE A 4 -8.17 -7.17 16.28
CA ILE A 4 -7.66 -6.19 15.30
C ILE A 4 -8.52 -4.94 15.46
N SER A 5 -8.00 -3.94 16.15
CA SER A 5 -8.67 -2.66 16.35
C SER A 5 -8.65 -1.90 15.03
N ILE A 6 -9.84 -1.67 14.46
CA ILE A 6 -10.00 -0.87 13.26
C ILE A 6 -9.56 0.56 13.58
N PRO A 7 -8.65 1.17 12.79
CA PRO A 7 -8.25 2.56 13.00
C PRO A 7 -9.44 3.51 12.88
N GLU A 8 -9.42 4.60 13.67
CA GLU A 8 -10.44 5.65 13.58
C GLU A 8 -10.50 6.27 12.18
N ARG A 9 -9.33 6.47 11.57
CA ARG A 9 -9.16 6.93 10.19
C ARG A 9 -8.10 6.11 9.47
N PHE A 10 -8.31 5.92 8.18
CA PHE A 10 -7.38 5.25 7.27
C PHE A 10 -7.54 5.82 5.86
N SER A 11 -6.56 5.56 5.01
CA SER A 11 -6.49 6.10 3.66
C SER A 11 -7.66 5.64 2.78
N LEU A 12 -7.99 6.47 1.79
CA LEU A 12 -9.02 6.14 0.80
C LEU A 12 -8.73 4.80 0.10
N LEU A 13 -7.45 4.50 -0.16
CA LEU A 13 -7.03 3.22 -0.72
C LEU A 13 -7.38 2.04 0.19
N GLN A 14 -7.12 2.15 1.50
CA GLN A 14 -7.51 1.11 2.47
C GLN A 14 -9.02 0.91 2.50
N ALA A 15 -9.81 1.98 2.42
CA ALA A 15 -11.27 1.89 2.35
C ALA A 15 -11.75 1.14 1.10
N ALA A 16 -11.17 1.45 -0.06
CA ALA A 16 -11.48 0.77 -1.32
C ALA A 16 -11.07 -0.70 -1.28
N ILE A 17 -9.88 -1.02 -0.77
CA ILE A 17 -9.42 -2.41 -0.59
C ILE A 17 -10.37 -3.18 0.33
N TRP A 18 -10.84 -2.58 1.42
CA TRP A 18 -11.76 -3.25 2.32
C TRP A 18 -13.10 -3.57 1.64
N LEU A 19 -13.65 -2.64 0.86
CA LEU A 19 -14.87 -2.86 0.11
C LEU A 19 -14.72 -3.92 -1.00
N LEU A 20 -13.59 -3.90 -1.72
CA LEU A 20 -13.36 -4.74 -2.89
C LEU A 20 -12.86 -6.15 -2.53
N ARG A 21 -11.98 -6.25 -1.52
CA ARG A 21 -11.28 -7.49 -1.14
C ARG A 21 -11.66 -8.02 0.24
N LYS A 22 -12.51 -7.32 1.01
CA LYS A 22 -12.89 -7.67 2.38
C LYS A 22 -11.70 -7.74 3.35
N GLU A 23 -10.65 -6.98 3.04
CA GLU A 23 -9.47 -6.85 3.90
C GLU A 23 -9.61 -5.63 4.82
N PRO A 24 -9.71 -5.80 6.15
CA PRO A 24 -9.89 -4.68 7.06
C PRO A 24 -8.66 -3.76 7.07
N PRO A 25 -8.86 -2.45 7.32
CA PRO A 25 -7.78 -1.48 7.39
C PRO A 25 -6.88 -1.76 8.59
N ILE A 26 -5.60 -1.49 8.38
CA ILE A 26 -4.55 -1.58 9.40
C ILE A 26 -3.92 -0.20 9.60
N SER A 27 -2.99 -0.07 10.54
CA SER A 27 -2.27 1.19 10.73
C SER A 27 -1.56 1.62 9.43
N GLU A 28 -1.56 2.92 9.14
CA GLU A 28 -0.94 3.47 7.92
C GLU A 28 0.54 3.09 7.79
N SER A 29 1.28 3.01 8.90
CA SER A 29 2.67 2.54 8.91
C SER A 29 2.84 1.13 8.33
N ASN A 30 1.97 0.20 8.73
CA ASN A 30 2.00 -1.18 8.27
C ASN A 30 1.49 -1.29 6.83
N PHE A 31 0.48 -0.50 6.50
CA PHE A 31 -0.09 -0.47 5.16
C PHE A 31 0.90 0.07 4.12
N ALA A 32 1.61 1.15 4.44
CA ALA A 32 2.64 1.73 3.57
C ALA A 32 3.78 0.72 3.28
N ALA A 33 4.17 -0.09 4.27
CA ALA A 33 5.18 -1.13 4.09
C ALA A 33 4.71 -2.27 3.17
N ALA A 34 3.41 -2.58 3.16
CA ALA A 34 2.84 -3.67 2.38
C ALA A 34 2.74 -3.38 0.87
N ARG A 35 2.90 -2.13 0.43
CA ARG A 35 2.85 -1.68 -0.99
C ARG A 35 1.62 -2.21 -1.76
N LYS A 36 0.47 -2.27 -1.10
CA LYS A 36 -0.78 -2.71 -1.72
C LYS A 36 -1.24 -1.69 -2.75
N HIS A 37 -1.82 -2.19 -3.84
CA HIS A 37 -2.39 -1.38 -4.92
C HIS A 37 -3.65 -2.07 -5.46
N LEU A 38 -4.52 -1.26 -6.07
CA LEU A 38 -5.66 -1.69 -6.86
C LEU A 38 -5.30 -1.64 -8.34
N THR A 39 -5.73 -2.66 -9.08
CA THR A 39 -5.66 -2.67 -10.53
C THR A 39 -6.84 -1.87 -11.12
N PRO A 40 -6.71 -1.31 -12.35
CA PRO A 40 -7.81 -0.62 -13.01
C PRO A 40 -9.07 -1.50 -13.19
N GLU A 41 -8.88 -2.80 -13.41
CA GLU A 41 -9.97 -3.76 -13.59
C GLU A 41 -10.76 -3.99 -12.30
N GLU A 42 -10.09 -4.06 -11.14
CA GLU A 42 -10.77 -4.16 -9.84
C GLU A 42 -11.65 -2.93 -9.56
N VAL A 43 -11.18 -1.74 -9.97
CA VAL A 43 -11.89 -0.49 -9.78
C VAL A 43 -13.08 -0.35 -10.74
N SER A 44 -12.94 -0.77 -12.00
CA SER A 44 -13.96 -0.57 -13.03
C SER A 44 -15.04 -1.65 -13.05
N THR A 45 -14.69 -2.90 -12.74
CA THR A 45 -15.61 -4.04 -12.84
C THR A 45 -16.56 -4.12 -11.65
N ASN A 46 -16.20 -3.48 -10.54
CA ASN A 46 -16.95 -3.54 -9.30
C ASN A 46 -17.59 -2.18 -8.96
N ASN A 47 -18.93 -2.14 -8.98
CA ASN A 47 -19.70 -0.94 -8.64
C ASN A 47 -19.44 -0.42 -7.22
N ARG A 48 -18.81 -1.21 -6.34
CA ARG A 48 -18.48 -0.83 -4.96
C ARG A 48 -17.55 0.38 -4.86
N ALA A 49 -16.59 0.52 -5.78
CA ALA A 49 -15.74 1.72 -5.83
C ALA A 49 -16.59 2.96 -6.16
N GLY A 50 -17.57 2.82 -7.06
CA GLY A 50 -18.54 3.87 -7.38
C GLY A 50 -19.44 4.22 -6.19
N ASP A 51 -19.89 3.22 -5.43
CA ASP A 51 -20.69 3.43 -4.22
C ASP A 51 -19.92 4.18 -3.13
N LEU A 52 -18.62 3.89 -2.98
CA LEU A 52 -17.73 4.63 -2.09
C LEU A 52 -17.66 6.12 -2.48
N VAL A 53 -17.45 6.41 -3.76
CA VAL A 53 -17.45 7.80 -4.26
C VAL A 53 -18.81 8.47 -4.07
N ARG A 54 -19.93 7.77 -4.28
CA ARG A 54 -21.28 8.31 -4.00
C ARG A 54 -21.51 8.58 -2.52
N ALA A 55 -20.95 7.77 -1.62
CA ALA A 55 -21.03 8.00 -0.18
C ALA A 55 -20.26 9.25 0.24
N LEU A 56 -19.06 9.45 -0.34
CA LEU A 56 -18.26 10.66 -0.17
C LEU A 56 -18.97 11.89 -0.75
N HIS A 57 -19.48 11.76 -1.98
CA HIS A 57 -20.20 12.83 -2.68
C HIS A 57 -21.47 13.26 -1.94
N GLY A 58 -22.20 12.29 -1.38
CA GLY A 58 -23.40 12.54 -0.59
C GLY A 58 -23.15 12.97 0.86
N GLY A 59 -21.89 13.18 1.27
CA GLY A 59 -21.53 13.58 2.64
C GLY A 59 -21.80 12.51 3.71
N ARG A 60 -22.05 11.25 3.32
CA ARG A 60 -22.28 10.13 4.25
C ARG A 60 -20.98 9.60 4.84
N LEU A 61 -19.85 9.88 4.19
CA LEU A 61 -18.51 9.49 4.62
C LEU A 61 -17.64 10.72 4.79
N ALA A 62 -17.23 11.03 6.03
CA ALA A 62 -16.35 12.16 6.28
C ALA A 62 -14.93 11.87 5.79
N SER A 63 -14.43 12.72 4.90
CA SER A 63 -13.08 12.64 4.34
C SER A 63 -12.28 13.88 4.71
N ARG A 64 -10.97 13.70 4.91
CA ARG A 64 -10.05 14.78 5.22
C ARG A 64 -8.73 14.61 4.49
N ALA A 65 -8.17 15.71 4.02
CA ALA A 65 -6.95 15.74 3.23
C ALA A 65 -6.30 17.12 3.27
N SER A 66 -5.08 17.21 2.75
CA SER A 66 -4.42 18.49 2.46
C SER A 66 -4.60 18.86 0.99
N LEU A 67 -4.71 20.15 0.72
CA LEU A 67 -4.70 20.64 -0.65
C LEU A 67 -3.25 20.90 -1.09
N GLY A 68 -2.89 20.31 -2.22
CA GLY A 68 -1.62 20.53 -2.89
C GLY A 68 -1.80 20.91 -4.35
N GLY A 69 -0.73 21.47 -4.91
CA GLY A 69 -0.57 21.75 -6.32
C GLY A 69 0.59 20.93 -6.88
N ARG A 70 0.65 20.78 -8.20
CA ARG A 70 1.73 20.06 -8.87
C ARG A 70 2.56 21.05 -9.68
N LYS A 71 3.88 21.10 -9.48
CA LYS A 71 4.76 21.90 -10.34
C LYS A 71 5.71 20.93 -11.01
N ASN A 72 5.69 20.87 -12.34
CA ASN A 72 6.42 19.85 -13.09
C ASN A 72 6.06 18.42 -12.63
N ARG A 73 7.06 17.61 -12.24
CA ARG A 73 6.87 16.24 -11.72
C ARG A 73 6.69 16.18 -10.20
N ASP A 74 6.88 17.29 -9.49
CA ASP A 74 6.90 17.33 -8.03
C ASP A 74 5.60 17.89 -7.45
N PHE A 75 5.20 17.35 -6.29
CA PHE A 75 4.02 17.77 -5.54
C PHE A 75 4.42 18.83 -4.50
N TYR A 76 3.66 19.91 -4.40
CA TYR A 76 3.82 20.93 -3.37
C TYR A 76 2.50 21.19 -2.64
N PHE A 77 2.54 21.54 -1.35
CA PHE A 77 1.35 21.85 -0.56
C PHE A 77 1.09 23.36 -0.56
N ILE A 78 -0.17 23.78 -0.75
CA ILE A 78 -0.52 25.19 -1.00
C ILE A 78 -0.81 25.94 0.29
N TYR A 79 -1.38 25.27 1.29
CA TYR A 79 -1.61 25.92 2.57
C TYR A 79 -0.31 25.94 3.37
N ALA A 80 0.28 27.13 3.51
CA ALA A 80 1.40 27.43 4.41
C ALA A 80 1.08 28.71 5.21
N LYS A 81 -0.02 28.71 5.97
CA LYS A 81 -0.55 29.84 6.79
C LYS A 81 -0.92 31.12 6.01
N PRO A 82 -1.88 31.94 6.50
CA PRO A 82 -2.02 33.30 6.03
C PRO A 82 -0.80 34.09 6.52
N CYS A 83 0.07 34.53 5.61
CA CYS A 83 1.03 35.58 5.94
C CYS A 83 0.24 36.76 6.51
N ARG A 84 0.64 37.23 7.70
CA ARG A 84 0.19 38.55 8.16
C ARG A 84 0.51 39.55 7.04
N PRO A 85 -0.32 40.58 6.81
CA PRO A 85 -0.18 41.51 5.67
C PRO A 85 1.14 42.31 5.61
N SER A 86 2.08 42.07 6.52
CA SER A 86 3.27 42.89 6.74
C SER A 86 4.60 42.26 6.30
N ASP A 87 4.65 41.00 5.84
CA ASP A 87 5.90 40.40 5.35
C ASP A 87 5.71 39.65 4.02
N PRO A 88 6.00 40.29 2.86
CA PRO A 88 5.72 39.73 1.53
C PRO A 88 6.81 38.80 0.96
N ALA A 89 7.82 38.36 1.72
CA ALA A 89 9.07 37.89 1.09
C ALA A 89 9.75 36.64 1.66
N HIS A 90 9.08 35.78 2.42
CA HIS A 90 9.68 34.49 2.82
C HIS A 90 8.72 33.32 2.61
N PHE A 91 8.76 32.78 1.39
CA PHE A 91 8.45 31.36 1.17
C PHE A 91 9.55 30.56 1.86
N ASP A 92 9.22 29.95 3.00
CA ASP A 92 10.10 29.06 3.73
C ASP A 92 9.79 27.61 3.31
N PRO A 93 10.59 26.99 2.41
CA PRO A 93 10.39 25.62 1.98
C PRO A 93 10.62 24.59 3.11
N SER A 94 11.07 25.01 4.30
CA SER A 94 11.09 24.14 5.49
C SER A 94 9.73 24.12 6.23
N GLN A 95 8.78 24.98 5.85
CA GLN A 95 7.40 25.00 6.40
C GLN A 95 6.36 24.33 5.51
N THR A 96 6.74 23.76 4.37
CA THR A 96 5.88 22.92 3.52
C THR A 96 5.48 21.60 4.19
N ASP A 97 6.03 21.29 5.37
CA ASP A 97 5.74 20.09 6.16
C ASP A 97 4.40 20.11 6.92
N LYS A 98 3.65 21.22 6.86
CA LYS A 98 2.33 21.28 7.50
C LYS A 98 1.26 20.81 6.53
N HIS A 99 1.00 19.51 6.52
CA HIS A 99 -0.21 18.93 5.94
C HIS A 99 -1.44 19.51 6.67
N TYR A 100 -2.19 20.39 6.01
CA TYR A 100 -3.45 20.87 6.55
C TYR A 100 -4.48 19.76 6.41
N ASP A 101 -4.90 19.18 7.52
CA ASP A 101 -5.97 18.18 7.55
C ASP A 101 -7.31 18.93 7.49
N MET A 102 -7.91 19.03 6.31
CA MET A 102 -9.16 19.77 6.08
C MET A 102 -10.25 18.84 5.56
N PRO A 103 -11.53 19.11 5.84
CA PRO A 103 -12.62 18.36 5.23
C PRO A 103 -12.60 18.52 3.70
N VAL A 104 -12.64 17.42 2.95
CA VAL A 104 -12.80 17.48 1.50
C VAL A 104 -14.28 17.75 1.21
N PRO A 105 -14.64 18.78 0.42
CA PRO A 105 -16.03 19.10 0.12
C PRO A 105 -16.76 17.92 -0.51
N ALA A 106 -18.00 17.66 -0.07
CA ALA A 106 -18.78 16.52 -0.57
C ALA A 106 -19.04 16.65 -2.09
N ASN A 107 -19.36 17.84 -2.57
CA ASN A 107 -19.57 18.08 -4.01
C ASN A 107 -18.29 18.02 -4.87
N ALA A 108 -17.10 17.88 -4.28
CA ALA A 108 -15.84 17.77 -5.03
C ALA A 108 -15.61 16.35 -5.60
N TRP A 109 -16.37 15.36 -5.14
CA TRP A 109 -16.10 13.96 -5.45
C TRP A 109 -16.64 13.54 -6.82
N ARG A 110 -15.74 13.24 -7.76
CA ARG A 110 -16.05 12.55 -9.02
C ARG A 110 -15.21 11.30 -9.17
N PHE A 111 -15.78 10.25 -9.75
CA PHE A 111 -15.16 8.93 -9.79
C PHE A 111 -13.88 8.89 -10.63
N ASP A 112 -13.91 9.57 -11.77
CA ASP A 112 -12.81 9.72 -12.73
C ASP A 112 -11.66 10.60 -12.23
N GLU A 113 -11.94 11.44 -11.22
CA GLU A 113 -10.95 12.31 -10.58
C GLU A 113 -10.21 11.62 -9.42
N VAL A 114 -10.66 10.44 -8.98
CA VAL A 114 -10.02 9.69 -7.90
C VAL A 114 -8.76 8.96 -8.38
N VAL A 115 -7.63 9.30 -7.77
CA VAL A 115 -6.36 8.58 -7.92
C VAL A 115 -6.21 7.56 -6.78
N TRP A 116 -6.85 6.41 -6.95
CA TRP A 116 -7.01 5.37 -5.92
C TRP A 116 -5.70 4.99 -5.21
N ASN A 117 -4.66 4.64 -5.99
CA ASN A 117 -3.39 4.16 -5.44
C ASN A 117 -2.57 5.24 -4.72
N HIS A 118 -2.96 6.52 -4.85
CA HIS A 118 -2.34 7.64 -4.14
C HIS A 118 -3.26 8.23 -3.06
N SER A 119 -4.45 7.64 -2.84
CA SER A 119 -5.48 8.23 -1.97
C SER A 119 -5.62 9.73 -2.22
N ALA A 120 -5.81 10.10 -3.49
CA ALA A 120 -5.89 11.49 -3.90
C ALA A 120 -7.10 11.74 -4.79
N LEU A 121 -7.53 13.00 -4.83
CA LEU A 121 -8.62 13.48 -5.68
C LEU A 121 -8.05 14.65 -6.48
N SER A 122 -7.95 14.47 -7.79
CA SER A 122 -7.58 15.54 -8.71
C SER A 122 -8.72 16.54 -8.81
N MET A 123 -8.43 17.81 -9.01
CA MET A 123 -9.46 18.82 -9.24
C MET A 123 -9.06 19.81 -10.32
N TYR A 124 -10.08 20.38 -10.97
CA TYR A 124 -9.92 21.43 -11.95
C TYR A 124 -9.87 22.81 -11.27
N TYR A 125 -9.28 23.78 -11.97
CA TYR A 125 -9.04 25.13 -11.44
C TYR A 125 -10.32 25.85 -10.99
N ASP A 126 -11.44 25.58 -11.64
CA ASP A 126 -12.76 26.15 -11.33
C ASP A 126 -13.40 25.59 -10.05
N GLN A 127 -12.81 24.55 -9.46
CA GLN A 127 -13.28 23.90 -8.22
C GLN A 127 -12.44 24.30 -7.00
N ILE A 128 -11.46 25.20 -7.18
CA ILE A 128 -10.61 25.69 -6.10
C ILE A 128 -11.47 26.52 -5.12
N PRO A 129 -11.38 26.26 -3.80
CA PRO A 129 -12.07 27.07 -2.81
C PRO A 129 -11.66 28.55 -2.93
N GLU A 130 -12.62 29.47 -2.80
CA GLU A 130 -12.39 30.92 -2.88
C GLU A 130 -11.28 31.38 -1.90
N GLU A 131 -11.16 30.70 -0.76
CA GLU A 131 -10.12 30.92 0.25
C GLU A 131 -8.70 30.69 -0.28
N VAL A 132 -8.52 29.77 -1.23
CA VAL A 132 -7.26 29.47 -1.91
C VAL A 132 -7.02 30.46 -3.04
N GLU A 133 -8.06 30.76 -3.83
CA GLU A 133 -7.99 31.75 -4.90
C GLU A 133 -7.59 33.14 -4.35
N ALA A 134 -8.12 33.52 -3.19
CA ALA A 134 -7.78 34.76 -2.49
C ALA A 134 -6.32 34.78 -1.97
N ALA A 135 -5.77 33.62 -1.59
CA ALA A 135 -4.37 33.51 -1.16
C ALA A 135 -3.39 33.58 -2.35
N GLU A 136 -3.77 33.02 -3.51
CA GLU A 136 -2.97 33.09 -4.75
C GLU A 136 -3.03 34.46 -5.46
N ARG A 137 -3.99 35.33 -5.13
CA ARG A 137 -4.03 36.72 -5.65
C ARG A 137 -2.87 37.61 -5.16
N GLN A 138 -1.96 37.11 -4.33
CA GLN A 138 -0.66 37.76 -4.17
C GLN A 138 0.12 37.63 -5.48
N PRO A 139 0.72 38.72 -6.02
CA PRO A 139 1.30 38.72 -7.35
C PRO A 139 2.67 38.01 -7.34
N THR A 140 2.68 36.72 -7.07
CA THR A 140 3.77 35.85 -7.44
C THR A 140 3.67 35.60 -8.94
N VAL A 141 4.77 35.91 -9.62
CA VAL A 141 4.95 35.90 -11.07
C VAL A 141 4.69 34.49 -11.61
N TYR A 142 3.44 34.16 -11.91
CA TYR A 142 3.06 32.95 -12.64
C TYR A 142 2.46 33.38 -13.98
N SER A 143 3.05 32.91 -15.07
CA SER A 143 2.52 33.20 -16.40
C SER A 143 1.18 32.48 -16.57
N ARG A 144 0.28 33.07 -17.36
CA ARG A 144 -1.01 32.46 -17.73
C ARG A 144 -0.89 31.07 -18.35
N ASP A 145 0.31 30.65 -18.78
CA ASP A 145 0.56 29.33 -19.35
C ASP A 145 0.76 28.22 -18.29
N ASP A 146 0.96 28.57 -17.01
CA ASP A 146 1.15 27.63 -15.88
C ASP A 146 -0.19 27.22 -15.20
N ILE A 147 -1.33 27.73 -15.69
CA ILE A 147 -2.71 27.53 -15.15
C ILE A 147 -3.22 26.08 -15.33
N ARG A 148 -2.43 25.19 -15.95
CA ARG A 148 -2.83 23.79 -16.21
C ARG A 148 -2.35 22.79 -15.17
N SER A 149 -1.66 23.22 -14.13
CA SER A 149 -1.20 22.33 -13.07
C SER A 149 -2.38 21.82 -12.25
N PRO A 150 -2.71 20.51 -12.26
CA PRO A 150 -3.85 19.99 -11.52
C PRO A 150 -3.60 20.12 -10.02
N TYR A 151 -4.58 20.69 -9.32
CA TYR A 151 -4.64 20.71 -7.87
C TYR A 151 -5.13 19.35 -7.40
N PHE A 152 -4.81 18.99 -6.17
CA PHE A 152 -5.24 17.70 -5.61
C PHE A 152 -5.44 17.77 -4.10
N TRP A 153 -6.39 16.96 -3.63
CA TRP A 153 -6.52 16.60 -2.23
C TRP A 153 -5.66 15.37 -1.95
N HIS A 154 -4.68 15.45 -1.05
CA HIS A 154 -3.79 14.35 -0.68
C HIS A 154 -3.07 14.58 0.67
N PRO A 155 -2.78 13.53 1.46
CA PRO A 155 -3.40 12.21 1.40
C PRO A 155 -4.82 12.25 1.96
N ILE A 156 -5.75 11.59 1.28
CA ILE A 156 -7.13 11.48 1.73
C ILE A 156 -7.24 10.36 2.76
N SER A 157 -7.75 10.72 3.93
CA SER A 157 -8.21 9.78 4.96
C SER A 157 -9.73 9.82 5.09
N VAL A 158 -10.34 8.69 5.43
CA VAL A 158 -11.78 8.57 5.69
C VAL A 158 -12.05 8.04 7.10
N SER A 159 -13.22 8.37 7.65
CA SER A 159 -13.68 7.90 8.95
C SER A 159 -14.12 6.43 8.89
N GLY A 160 -13.55 5.57 9.74
CA GLY A 160 -13.92 4.17 9.85
C GLY A 160 -15.36 3.98 10.34
N ALA A 161 -15.78 4.78 11.30
CA ALA A 161 -17.14 4.73 11.85
C ALA A 161 -18.20 5.10 10.79
N ASP A 162 -17.92 6.12 9.98
CA ASP A 162 -18.84 6.53 8.91
C ASP A 162 -18.83 5.53 7.76
N LEU A 163 -17.68 4.93 7.44
CA LEU A 163 -17.59 3.88 6.42
C LEU A 163 -18.46 2.69 6.81
N LEU A 164 -18.33 2.21 8.06
CA LEU A 164 -19.14 1.11 8.56
C LEU A 164 -20.64 1.45 8.61
N ARG A 165 -21.00 2.71 8.88
CA ARG A 165 -22.39 3.17 8.81
C ARG A 165 -22.91 3.19 7.38
N ALA A 166 -22.09 3.61 6.42
CA ALA A 166 -22.44 3.69 5.00
C ALA A 166 -22.48 2.30 4.32
N PHE A 167 -21.69 1.35 4.84
CA PHE A 167 -21.56 -0.01 4.35
C PHE A 167 -21.67 -1.03 5.50
N PRO A 168 -22.87 -1.22 6.07
CA PRO A 168 -23.08 -2.11 7.21
C PRO A 168 -22.70 -3.57 6.95
N GLU A 169 -22.68 -4.00 5.69
CA GLU A 169 -22.23 -5.33 5.28
C GLU A 169 -20.75 -5.60 5.60
N LEU A 170 -19.94 -4.55 5.79
CA LEU A 170 -18.57 -4.69 6.29
C LEU A 170 -18.53 -5.11 7.77
N GLN A 171 -19.61 -4.84 8.52
CA GLN A 171 -19.81 -5.36 9.89
C GLN A 171 -20.47 -6.74 9.88
N ALA A 172 -21.37 -6.97 8.92
CA ALA A 172 -22.09 -8.25 8.79
C ALA A 172 -21.18 -9.40 8.33
N ASP A 173 -20.06 -9.09 7.68
CA ASP A 173 -18.94 -9.99 7.42
C ASP A 173 -17.92 -9.98 8.58
N GLU A 174 -18.36 -9.96 9.84
CA GLU A 174 -17.80 -10.96 10.74
C GLU A 174 -18.45 -12.28 10.31
N PRO A 175 -17.87 -13.09 9.39
CA PRO A 175 -18.07 -14.49 9.57
C PRO A 175 -17.63 -14.71 11.00
N SER A 176 -18.49 -15.31 11.80
CA SER A 176 -18.03 -16.14 12.89
C SER A 176 -16.94 -17.05 12.30
N LYS A 177 -15.70 -16.56 12.28
CA LYS A 177 -14.54 -17.33 12.62
C LYS A 177 -14.82 -17.72 14.07
N ARG A 178 -15.73 -18.69 14.25
CA ARG A 178 -15.35 -19.84 15.06
C ARG A 178 -13.93 -20.08 14.61
N PRO A 179 -12.92 -19.86 15.47
CA PRO A 179 -11.55 -20.09 15.06
C PRO A 179 -11.61 -21.43 14.35
N ALA A 180 -11.27 -21.44 13.05
CA ALA A 180 -11.11 -22.70 12.36
C ALA A 180 -10.21 -23.45 13.32
N LYS A 181 -10.74 -24.53 13.95
CA LYS A 181 -10.01 -25.30 14.97
C LYS A 181 -8.62 -25.37 14.38
N PRO A 182 -7.59 -24.81 15.06
CA PRO A 182 -6.28 -24.69 14.46
C PRO A 182 -6.02 -26.02 13.78
N GLY A 183 -5.99 -26.00 12.44
CA GLY A 183 -5.47 -27.16 11.74
C GLY A 183 -4.14 -27.41 12.44
N PRO A 184 -3.83 -28.66 12.84
CA PRO A 184 -2.64 -28.93 13.62
C PRO A 184 -1.51 -28.10 13.05
N HIS A 185 -0.90 -27.23 13.88
CA HIS A 185 0.21 -26.40 13.41
C HIS A 185 1.09 -27.29 12.55
N PRO A 186 1.40 -26.92 11.29
CA PRO A 186 2.25 -27.73 10.45
C PRO A 186 3.45 -28.14 11.30
N LYS A 187 3.63 -29.44 11.49
CA LYS A 187 4.60 -30.00 12.45
C LYS A 187 6.01 -29.42 12.24
N TYR A 188 6.25 -28.86 11.06
CA TYR A 188 7.49 -28.28 10.60
C TYR A 188 7.20 -26.93 9.94
N ASP A 189 8.00 -25.92 10.30
CA ASP A 189 8.01 -24.61 9.65
C ASP A 189 8.87 -24.66 8.38
N TRP A 190 8.22 -25.00 7.26
CA TRP A 190 8.88 -25.12 5.96
C TRP A 190 9.33 -23.77 5.39
N GLU A 191 8.65 -22.68 5.74
CA GLU A 191 8.99 -21.34 5.24
C GLU A 191 10.32 -20.88 5.85
N ALA A 192 10.48 -21.05 7.17
CA ALA A 192 11.73 -20.78 7.85
C ALA A 192 12.89 -21.65 7.32
N MET A 193 12.63 -22.90 6.97
CA MET A 193 13.61 -23.79 6.32
C MET A 193 14.05 -23.23 4.96
N TYR A 194 13.13 -22.73 4.12
CA TYR A 194 13.49 -22.15 2.83
C TYR A 194 14.30 -20.86 2.97
N VAL A 195 14.00 -20.04 3.98
CA VAL A 195 14.80 -18.84 4.30
C VAL A 195 16.22 -19.24 4.70
N TYR A 196 16.37 -20.24 5.56
CA TYR A 196 17.68 -20.78 5.94
C TYR A 196 18.46 -21.25 4.71
N LEU A 197 17.86 -22.09 3.86
CA LEU A 197 18.51 -22.59 2.65
C LEU A 197 18.88 -21.49 1.67
N ALA A 198 18.08 -20.43 1.57
CA ALA A 198 18.39 -19.28 0.72
C ALA A 198 19.60 -18.48 1.24
N ILE A 199 19.70 -18.28 2.56
CA ILE A 199 20.84 -17.62 3.21
C ILE A 199 22.10 -18.46 3.05
N THR A 200 22.03 -19.77 3.32
CA THR A 200 23.17 -20.68 3.11
C THR A 200 23.60 -20.72 1.66
N ALA A 201 22.66 -20.72 0.71
CA ALA A 201 22.97 -20.68 -0.71
C ALA A 201 23.65 -19.38 -1.15
N ASP A 202 23.31 -18.25 -0.51
CA ASP A 202 23.93 -16.94 -0.77
C ASP A 202 25.36 -16.87 -0.19
N LEU A 203 25.57 -17.42 1.01
CA LEU A 203 26.85 -17.35 1.72
C LEU A 203 27.86 -18.41 1.27
N ASP A 204 27.43 -19.67 1.20
CA ASP A 204 28.29 -20.84 0.99
C ASP A 204 28.06 -21.51 -0.37
N GLY A 205 27.04 -21.05 -1.11
CA GLY A 205 26.56 -21.71 -2.32
C GLY A 205 25.58 -22.84 -2.00
N LEU A 206 24.63 -23.07 -2.90
CA LEU A 206 23.71 -24.20 -2.77
C LEU A 206 24.50 -25.51 -3.02
N PRO A 207 24.35 -26.54 -2.18
CA PRO A 207 25.05 -27.81 -2.39
C PRO A 207 24.80 -28.41 -3.77
N GLU A 208 25.82 -29.01 -4.37
CA GLU A 208 25.73 -29.58 -5.72
C GLU A 208 24.69 -30.72 -5.80
N LYS A 209 24.63 -31.55 -4.75
CA LYS A 209 23.74 -32.71 -4.67
C LYS A 209 22.53 -32.39 -3.82
N GLN A 210 21.37 -32.84 -4.29
CA GLN A 210 20.11 -32.71 -3.56
C GLN A 210 20.18 -33.36 -2.17
N SER A 211 20.86 -34.52 -2.06
CA SER A 211 21.06 -35.23 -0.79
C SER A 211 21.83 -34.41 0.25
N ASP A 212 22.75 -33.55 -0.18
CA ASP A 212 23.52 -32.71 0.73
C ASP A 212 22.68 -31.53 1.24
N CYS A 213 21.80 -30.98 0.40
CA CYS A 213 20.82 -29.96 0.84
C CYS A 213 19.72 -30.54 1.73
N GLU A 214 19.28 -31.78 1.45
CA GLU A 214 18.42 -32.53 2.37
C GLU A 214 19.09 -32.69 3.74
N ARG A 215 20.38 -33.05 3.80
CA ARG A 215 21.12 -33.15 5.06
C ARG A 215 21.22 -31.81 5.80
N LEU A 216 21.53 -30.71 5.11
CA LEU A 216 21.56 -29.38 5.73
C LEU A 216 20.22 -28.97 6.35
N ALA A 217 19.12 -29.27 5.65
CA ALA A 217 17.79 -28.98 6.17
C ALA A 217 17.43 -29.91 7.35
N LEU A 218 17.87 -31.18 7.35
CA LEU A 218 17.74 -32.07 8.50
C LEU A 218 18.50 -31.54 9.72
N ASP A 219 19.75 -31.11 9.53
CA ASP A 219 20.60 -30.58 10.59
C ASP A 219 19.95 -29.32 11.20
N TRP A 220 19.43 -28.42 10.36
CA TRP A 220 18.69 -27.24 10.79
C TRP A 220 17.40 -27.55 11.57
N PHE A 221 16.64 -28.58 11.15
CA PHE A 221 15.48 -29.05 11.93
C PHE A 221 15.90 -29.71 13.25
N ALA A 222 17.02 -30.44 13.26
CA ALA A 222 17.55 -31.10 14.45
C ALA A 222 17.98 -30.08 15.52
N GLU A 223 18.56 -28.95 15.13
CA GLU A 223 18.86 -27.82 16.02
C GLU A 223 17.61 -27.25 16.71
N GLN A 224 16.45 -27.34 16.04
CA GLN A 224 15.14 -26.96 16.59
C GLN A 224 14.44 -28.11 17.34
N GLY A 225 15.09 -29.25 17.52
CA GLY A 225 14.51 -30.44 18.15
C GLY A 225 13.44 -31.14 17.29
N LEU A 226 13.40 -30.87 16.00
CA LEU A 226 12.46 -31.44 15.04
C LEU A 226 13.16 -32.44 14.11
N SER A 227 12.43 -33.46 13.68
CA SER A 227 12.96 -34.45 12.73
C SER A 227 11.88 -34.81 11.70
N PRO A 228 11.85 -34.15 10.54
CA PRO A 228 10.99 -34.54 9.42
C PRO A 228 11.50 -35.83 8.77
N SER A 229 10.59 -36.58 8.13
CA SER A 229 11.01 -37.76 7.36
C SER A 229 11.82 -37.34 6.12
N GLU A 230 12.83 -38.13 5.77
CA GLU A 230 13.65 -37.88 4.57
C GLU A 230 12.79 -37.81 3.29
N SER A 231 11.73 -38.61 3.19
CA SER A 231 10.79 -38.55 2.06
C SER A 231 10.06 -37.22 1.96
N THR A 232 9.63 -36.66 3.09
CA THR A 232 8.94 -35.35 3.12
C THR A 232 9.92 -34.24 2.78
N LEU A 233 11.15 -34.34 3.28
CA LEU A 233 12.18 -33.35 3.03
C LEU A 233 12.61 -33.34 1.56
N ARG A 234 12.79 -34.53 0.97
CA ARG A 234 13.05 -34.72 -0.45
C ARG A 234 12.00 -34.08 -1.33
N GLU A 235 10.72 -34.26 -1.00
CA GLU A 235 9.61 -33.62 -1.72
C GLU A 235 9.70 -32.09 -1.68
N LYS A 236 10.13 -31.52 -0.55
CA LYS A 236 10.26 -30.06 -0.36
C LYS A 236 11.51 -29.46 -1.00
N VAL A 237 12.61 -30.21 -1.05
CA VAL A 237 13.89 -29.76 -1.61
C VAL A 237 13.97 -30.00 -3.12
N SER A 238 13.33 -31.05 -3.63
CA SER A 238 13.37 -31.43 -5.06
C SER A 238 13.04 -30.29 -6.04
N PRO A 239 12.05 -29.39 -5.78
CA PRO A 239 11.77 -28.26 -6.65
C PRO A 239 12.96 -27.31 -6.86
N LEU A 240 13.87 -27.16 -5.89
CA LEU A 240 15.07 -26.34 -6.02
C LEU A 240 16.05 -26.94 -7.05
N TYR A 241 16.11 -28.26 -7.12
CA TYR A 241 17.07 -29.00 -7.96
C TYR A 241 16.53 -29.29 -9.36
N ASN A 242 15.20 -29.33 -9.52
CA ASN A 242 14.51 -29.56 -10.79
C ASN A 242 14.07 -28.26 -11.50
N HIS A 243 14.40 -27.09 -10.95
CA HIS A 243 13.98 -25.82 -11.51
C HIS A 243 14.66 -25.54 -12.87
N PRO A 244 13.92 -25.13 -13.93
CA PRO A 244 14.45 -25.00 -15.30
C PRO A 244 15.55 -23.94 -15.47
N ARG A 245 15.71 -23.03 -14.51
CA ARG A 245 16.81 -22.05 -14.48
C ARG A 245 18.09 -22.54 -13.82
N ARG A 246 18.10 -23.76 -13.26
CA ARG A 246 19.30 -24.36 -12.72
C ARG A 246 20.18 -24.78 -13.90
N VAL A 247 21.21 -23.99 -14.18
CA VAL A 247 22.14 -24.23 -15.29
C VAL A 247 22.78 -25.61 -15.09
N PRO A 248 22.59 -26.58 -15.99
CA PRO A 248 23.33 -27.83 -15.93
C PRO A 248 24.80 -27.53 -16.22
N GLU A 249 25.69 -27.99 -15.35
CA GLU A 249 27.14 -27.78 -15.39
C GLU A 249 27.83 -28.55 -16.54
N ARG A 250 27.28 -28.52 -17.76
CA ARG A 250 27.96 -28.96 -18.99
C ARG A 250 28.53 -27.80 -19.81
N MET A 251 28.32 -26.54 -19.40
CA MET A 251 28.78 -25.36 -20.16
C MET A 251 29.84 -24.49 -19.46
N SER A 252 30.28 -24.83 -18.25
CA SER A 252 31.24 -24.03 -17.47
C SER A 252 32.71 -24.50 -17.55
N ARG A 253 33.03 -25.57 -18.29
CA ARG A 253 34.42 -25.97 -18.60
C ARG A 253 34.66 -26.04 -20.10
N GLY A 254 35.03 -24.90 -20.71
CA GLY A 254 35.30 -24.85 -22.14
C GLY A 254 35.66 -23.48 -22.72
N ARG A 255 36.53 -22.71 -22.06
CA ARG A 255 37.33 -21.65 -22.72
C ARG A 255 38.75 -21.64 -22.17
N GLY A 256 39.49 -22.69 -22.47
CA GLY A 256 40.94 -22.56 -22.65
C GLY A 256 41.18 -21.99 -24.04
N ARG A 257 41.67 -20.75 -24.13
CA ARG A 257 42.23 -20.19 -25.35
C ARG A 257 43.52 -20.95 -25.68
N ASN A 258 43.61 -21.48 -26.91
CA ASN A 258 44.86 -21.51 -27.65
C ASN A 258 45.13 -20.10 -28.20
#